data_AF-A0ABD3G8M1-F1
#
_entry.id   AF-A0ABD3G8M1-F1
#
_cell.length_a   1.000
_cell.length_b   1.000
_cell.length_c   1.000
_cell.angle_alpha   90.00
_cell.angle_beta   90.00
_cell.angle_gamma   90.00
#
_symmetry.space_group_name_H-M   'P 1'
#
loop_
_entity.id
_entity.type
_entity.pdbx_description
1 polymer ?
#
loop_
_entity_poly.entity_id
_entity_poly.type
_entity_poly.pdbx_seq_one_letter_code
_entity_poly.pdbx_strand_id
1 'polypeptide(L)'
;MSREVSNRDSRDGCADDDAAELLALPPLPATGRDEQGATQTHQTKLCQTLLRFRLQQIELMVMKLEQLSKYSGKLLNAQNDLASLISCEKEAITRIAALAGIAMHDTRYVMSYTVALEQCCDSLLGST
;
A
#
# COMPACT_ATOMS: atom_id res chain seq x y z
N MET A 1 39.02 -18.78 2.08
CA MET A 1 38.22 -17.54 1.95
C MET A 1 36.92 -17.96 1.29
N SER A 2 35.93 -18.41 2.05
CA SER A 2 34.87 -17.58 2.68
C SER A 2 33.92 -17.04 1.60
N ARG A 3 32.62 -17.33 1.55
CA ARG A 3 31.65 -17.88 2.51
C ARG A 3 30.46 -18.48 1.75
N GLU A 4 29.88 -19.53 2.33
CA GLU A 4 28.50 -20.00 2.11
C GLU A 4 27.48 -18.94 2.55
N VAL A 5 26.37 -18.82 1.81
CA VAL A 5 25.04 -18.39 2.28
C VAL A 5 24.04 -19.05 1.31
N SER A 6 23.47 -20.23 1.56
CA SER A 6 22.60 -20.70 2.66
C SER A 6 21.24 -19.99 2.74
N ASN A 7 20.22 -20.82 2.54
CA ASN A 7 18.80 -20.69 2.89
C ASN A 7 17.86 -19.79 2.06
N ARG A 8 17.05 -20.50 1.25
CA ARG A 8 15.62 -20.24 1.07
C ARG A 8 14.93 -20.46 2.43
N ASP A 9 14.29 -19.43 2.97
CA ASP A 9 13.31 -19.59 4.04
C ASP A 9 11.98 -19.04 3.53
N SER A 10 11.24 -19.91 2.84
CA SER A 10 9.82 -19.73 2.60
C SER A 10 9.09 -20.19 3.86
N ARG A 11 8.80 -19.26 4.77
CA ARG A 11 7.75 -19.46 5.78
C ARG A 11 6.52 -18.68 5.35
N ASP A 12 5.72 -19.38 4.56
CA ASP A 12 4.28 -19.18 4.53
C ASP A 12 3.76 -19.65 5.89
N GLY A 13 3.39 -18.69 6.73
CA GLY A 13 2.92 -18.91 8.09
C GLY A 13 1.60 -18.19 8.26
N CYS A 14 0.58 -18.68 7.58
CA CYS A 14 -0.81 -18.30 7.79
C CYS A 14 -1.25 -18.94 9.12
N ALA A 15 -1.08 -18.22 10.21
CA ALA A 15 -1.69 -18.54 11.51
C ALA A 15 -2.90 -17.62 11.71
N ASP A 16 -3.92 -17.82 10.90
CA ASP A 16 -5.27 -17.29 11.11
C ASP A 16 -6.04 -18.30 11.98
N ASP A 17 -5.77 -18.34 13.28
CA ASP A 17 -6.58 -19.17 14.21
C ASP A 17 -6.63 -18.62 15.66
N ASP A 18 -6.39 -17.32 15.86
CA ASP A 18 -6.51 -16.66 17.18
C ASP A 18 -7.51 -15.49 17.20
N ALA A 19 -8.37 -15.39 16.18
CA ALA A 19 -9.39 -14.34 16.11
C ALA A 19 -10.63 -14.61 16.98
N ALA A 20 -10.83 -15.84 17.45
CA ALA A 20 -12.04 -16.26 18.15
C ALA A 20 -11.95 -16.22 19.69
N GLU A 21 -10.75 -16.18 20.28
CA GLU A 21 -10.59 -16.26 21.75
C GLU A 21 -10.44 -14.88 22.44
N LEU A 22 -10.37 -13.79 21.69
CA LEU A 22 -10.14 -12.44 22.25
C LEU A 22 -11.41 -11.71 22.74
N LEU A 23 -12.58 -12.36 22.74
CA LEU A 23 -13.86 -11.77 23.13
C LEU A 23 -14.48 -12.34 24.43
N ALA A 24 -13.83 -13.30 25.09
CA ALA A 24 -14.37 -13.89 26.31
C ALA A 24 -14.07 -13.00 27.54
N LEU A 25 -15.04 -12.15 27.91
CA LEU A 25 -15.04 -11.45 29.20
C LEU A 25 -15.34 -12.45 30.34
N PRO A 26 -14.59 -12.42 31.47
CA PRO A 26 -14.86 -13.30 32.61
C PRO A 26 -16.10 -12.86 33.42
N PRO A 27 -16.80 -13.79 34.12
CA PRO A 27 -18.00 -13.47 34.89
C PRO A 27 -17.65 -12.66 36.17
N LEU A 28 -18.44 -11.62 36.45
CA LEU A 28 -18.33 -10.79 37.66
C LEU A 28 -18.84 -11.54 38.91
N PRO A 29 -18.12 -11.54 40.05
CA PRO A 29 -18.60 -12.11 41.31
C PRO A 29 -19.50 -11.14 42.11
N ALA A 30 -20.50 -11.70 42.80
CA ALA A 30 -21.48 -11.00 43.63
C ALA A 30 -20.88 -10.47 44.94
N THR A 31 -21.46 -9.38 45.46
CA THR A 31 -20.82 -8.37 46.32
C THR A 31 -21.06 -8.58 47.83
N GLY A 32 -20.00 -8.68 48.64
CA GLY A 32 -19.98 -8.48 50.10
C GLY A 32 -19.35 -7.13 50.52
N ARG A 33 -19.81 -6.53 51.63
CA ARG A 33 -19.66 -5.09 51.96
C ARG A 33 -18.25 -4.61 52.37
N ASP A 34 -17.33 -5.52 52.72
CA ASP A 34 -15.90 -5.19 52.92
C ASP A 34 -15.06 -5.38 51.63
N GLU A 35 -15.65 -6.00 50.61
CA GLU A 35 -15.02 -6.25 49.31
C GLU A 35 -15.15 -5.05 48.37
N GLN A 36 -15.97 -4.05 48.71
CA GLN A 36 -16.27 -2.88 47.85
C GLN A 36 -15.05 -1.97 47.62
N GLY A 37 -14.18 -1.80 48.61
CA GLY A 37 -12.93 -1.04 48.44
C GLY A 37 -11.88 -1.81 47.62
N ALA A 38 -11.77 -3.12 47.81
CA ALA A 38 -10.84 -3.98 47.08
C ALA A 38 -11.27 -4.17 45.62
N THR A 39 -12.57 -4.36 45.37
CA THR A 39 -13.15 -4.47 44.02
C THR A 39 -13.06 -3.16 43.24
N GLN A 40 -13.28 -2.00 43.87
CA GLN A 40 -13.10 -0.69 43.23
C GLN A 40 -11.63 -0.44 42.86
N THR A 41 -10.70 -0.79 43.74
CA THR A 41 -9.25 -0.69 43.46
C THR A 41 -8.84 -1.60 42.32
N HIS A 42 -9.37 -2.83 42.28
CA HIS A 42 -9.14 -3.79 41.20
C HIS A 42 -9.68 -3.29 39.85
N GLN A 43 -10.92 -2.81 39.81
CA GLN A 43 -11.51 -2.24 38.59
C GLN A 43 -10.71 -1.04 38.08
N THR A 44 -10.23 -0.18 38.99
CA THR A 44 -9.40 0.97 38.63
C THR A 44 -8.08 0.51 37.97
N LYS A 45 -7.42 -0.51 38.54
CA LYS A 45 -6.19 -1.10 37.96
C LYS A 45 -6.43 -1.74 36.59
N LEU A 46 -7.58 -2.40 36.42
CA LEU A 46 -7.97 -3.01 35.15
C LEU A 46 -8.20 -1.93 34.08
N CYS A 47 -9.02 -0.91 34.38
CA CYS A 47 -9.24 0.24 33.50
C CYS A 47 -7.93 0.94 33.13
N GLN A 48 -7.04 1.16 34.10
CA GLN A 48 -5.75 1.80 33.84
C GLN A 48 -4.89 0.96 32.88
N THR A 49 -4.90 -0.36 33.03
CA THR A 49 -4.16 -1.26 32.14
C THR A 49 -4.76 -1.30 30.74
N LEU A 50 -6.08 -1.35 30.64
CA LEU A 50 -6.77 -1.27 29.36
C LEU A 50 -6.49 0.06 28.64
N LEU A 51 -6.53 1.18 29.36
CA LEU A 51 -6.22 2.49 28.81
C LEU A 51 -4.76 2.58 28.32
N ARG A 52 -3.80 2.07 29.11
CA ARG A 52 -2.39 1.99 28.69
C ARG A 52 -2.21 1.16 27.43
N PHE A 53 -2.83 -0.01 27.36
CA PHE A 53 -2.79 -0.87 26.18
C PHE A 53 -3.39 -0.18 24.95
N ARG A 54 -4.56 0.47 25.10
CA ARG A 54 -5.20 1.21 24.01
C ARG A 54 -4.36 2.38 23.54
N LEU A 55 -3.71 3.10 24.45
CA LEU A 55 -2.79 4.19 24.09
C LEU A 55 -1.61 3.68 23.24
N GLN A 56 -0.97 2.59 23.67
CA GLN A 56 0.13 1.97 22.90
C GLN A 56 -0.33 1.50 21.51
N GLN A 57 -1.55 0.97 21.41
CA GLN A 57 -2.11 0.57 20.13
C GLN A 57 -2.35 1.76 19.20
N ILE A 58 -2.86 2.89 19.74
CA ILE A 58 -3.05 4.13 18.98
C ILE A 58 -1.69 4.67 18.50
N GLU A 59 -0.67 4.72 19.36
CA GLU A 59 0.67 5.17 18.99
C GLU A 59 1.26 4.32 17.84
N LEU A 60 1.10 3.00 17.91
CA LEU A 60 1.51 2.11 16.82
C LEU A 60 0.75 2.38 15.52
N MET A 61 -0.56 2.63 15.59
CA MET A 61 -1.38 2.96 14.41
C MET A 61 -0.94 4.29 13.78
N VAL A 62 -0.63 5.30 14.59
CA VAL A 62 -0.11 6.59 14.11
C VAL A 62 1.22 6.40 13.38
N MET A 63 2.18 5.67 13.96
CA MET A 63 3.46 5.39 13.31
C MET A 63 3.29 4.67 11.96
N LYS A 64 2.39 3.67 11.89
CA LYS A 64 2.11 2.97 10.63
C LYS A 64 1.50 3.89 9.59
N LEU A 65 0.59 4.79 10.00
CA LEU A 65 -0.04 5.74 9.10
C LEU A 65 0.97 6.75 8.53
N GLU A 66 1.90 7.25 9.35
CA GLU A 66 2.99 8.11 8.91
C GLU A 66 3.88 7.41 7.87
N GLN A 67 4.21 6.14 8.10
CA GLN A 67 4.98 5.35 7.16
C GLN A 67 4.24 5.16 5.83
N LEU A 68 2.95 4.83 5.86
CA LEU A 68 2.12 4.71 4.65
C LEU A 68 2.05 6.04 3.88
N SER A 69 1.84 7.16 4.59
CA SER A 69 1.81 8.50 4.00
C SER A 69 3.12 8.84 3.28
N LYS A 70 4.27 8.49 3.89
CA LYS A 70 5.58 8.67 3.26
C LYS A 70 5.72 7.85 1.98
N TYR A 71 5.27 6.60 1.98
CA TYR A 71 5.33 5.75 0.78
C TYR A 71 4.35 6.20 -0.30
N SER A 72 3.15 6.67 0.04
CA SER A 72 2.21 7.19 -0.94
C SER A 72 2.75 8.42 -1.67
N GLY A 73 3.47 9.31 -0.97
CA GLY A 73 4.15 10.43 -1.62
C GLY A 73 5.21 9.99 -2.64
N LYS A 74 6.02 8.97 -2.30
CA LYS A 74 7.00 8.40 -3.23
C LYS A 74 6.35 7.76 -4.46
N LEU A 75 5.24 7.04 -4.25
CA LEU A 75 4.49 6.41 -5.33
C LEU A 75 3.93 7.46 -6.29
N LEU A 76 3.35 8.53 -5.76
CA LEU A 76 2.82 9.64 -6.57
C LEU A 76 3.92 10.32 -7.39
N ASN A 77 5.10 10.52 -6.81
CA ASN A 77 6.24 11.07 -7.53
C ASN A 77 6.69 10.14 -8.67
N ALA A 78 6.85 8.84 -8.40
CA ALA A 78 7.21 7.86 -9.43
C ALA A 78 6.16 7.79 -10.56
N GLN A 79 4.88 7.93 -10.22
CA GLN A 79 3.80 8.00 -11.21
C GLN A 79 3.91 9.26 -12.08
N ASN A 80 4.21 10.41 -11.50
CA ASN A 80 4.41 11.66 -12.23
C ASN A 80 5.63 11.57 -13.18
N ASP A 81 6.73 10.98 -12.71
CA ASP A 81 7.94 10.75 -13.52
C ASP A 81 7.63 9.84 -14.72
N LEU A 82 6.89 8.76 -14.49
CA LEU A 82 6.45 7.85 -15.56
C LEU A 82 5.52 8.55 -16.57
N ALA A 83 4.57 9.36 -16.09
CA ALA A 83 3.67 10.12 -16.96
C ALA A 83 4.42 11.14 -17.83
N SER A 84 5.46 11.77 -17.27
CA SER A 84 6.37 12.66 -18.00
C SER A 84 7.13 11.90 -19.10
N LEU A 85 7.73 10.75 -18.77
CA LEU A 85 8.44 9.91 -19.74
C LEU A 85 7.52 9.48 -20.90
N ILE A 86 6.31 8.99 -20.58
CA ILE A 86 5.31 8.58 -21.57
C ILE A 86 4.93 9.76 -22.49
N SER A 87 4.82 10.96 -21.94
CA SER A 87 4.49 12.16 -22.72
C SER A 87 5.63 12.53 -23.69
N CYS A 88 6.88 12.48 -23.23
CA CYS A 88 8.07 12.69 -24.06
C CYS A 88 8.16 11.67 -25.21
N GLU A 89 7.94 10.40 -24.90
CA GLU A 89 7.95 9.32 -25.91
C GLU A 89 6.84 9.50 -26.95
N LYS A 90 5.63 9.88 -26.52
CA LYS A 90 4.52 10.19 -27.44
C LYS A 90 4.84 11.36 -28.37
N GLU A 91 5.51 12.39 -27.86
CA GLU A 91 5.98 13.51 -28.67
C GLU A 91 7.05 13.08 -29.67
N ALA A 92 7.97 12.20 -29.27
CA ALA A 92 8.97 11.61 -30.15
C ALA A 92 8.34 10.81 -31.30
N ILE A 93 7.32 9.99 -31.01
CA ILE A 93 6.54 9.28 -32.02
C ILE A 93 5.94 10.25 -33.03
N THR A 94 5.32 11.33 -32.53
CA THR A 94 4.70 12.35 -33.38
C THR A 94 5.72 13.01 -34.32
N ARG A 95 6.92 13.30 -33.81
CA ARG A 95 8.03 13.83 -34.61
C ARG A 95 8.51 12.84 -35.68
N ILE A 96 8.68 11.57 -35.33
CA ILE A 96 9.10 10.53 -36.27
C ILE A 96 8.08 10.37 -37.40
N ALA A 97 6.80 10.26 -37.05
CA ALA A 97 5.73 10.15 -38.04
C ALA A 97 5.70 11.37 -38.98
N ALA A 98 5.84 12.59 -38.44
CA ALA A 98 5.90 13.81 -39.25
C ALA A 98 7.10 13.81 -40.22
N LEU A 99 8.28 13.37 -39.79
CA LEU A 99 9.47 13.25 -40.65
C LEU A 99 9.30 12.20 -41.75
N ALA A 100 8.56 11.13 -41.48
CA ALA A 100 8.21 10.10 -42.45
C ALA A 100 7.04 10.50 -43.37
N GLY A 101 6.45 11.69 -43.19
CA GLY A 101 5.27 12.13 -43.94
C GLY A 101 3.99 11.37 -43.58
N ILE A 102 3.98 10.66 -42.45
CA ILE A 102 2.86 9.86 -41.97
C ILE A 102 1.89 10.78 -41.23
N ALA A 103 0.65 10.82 -41.72
CA ALA A 103 -0.44 11.49 -41.02
C ALA A 103 -0.90 10.62 -39.84
N MET A 104 -0.50 10.98 -38.62
CA MET A 104 -1.06 10.39 -37.42
C MET A 104 -2.52 10.84 -37.28
N HIS A 105 -3.45 9.90 -37.25
CA HIS A 105 -4.87 10.22 -37.18
C HIS A 105 -5.21 10.94 -35.87
N ASP A 106 -5.79 12.14 -35.98
CA ASP A 106 -6.35 12.86 -34.84
C ASP A 106 -7.69 12.20 -34.46
N THR A 107 -7.60 11.18 -33.62
CA THR A 107 -8.81 10.60 -33.03
C THR A 107 -9.39 11.62 -32.06
N ARG A 108 -10.73 11.79 -32.03
CA ARG A 108 -11.44 12.62 -31.03
C ARG A 108 -11.19 12.23 -29.56
N TYR A 109 -10.35 11.22 -29.32
CA TYR A 109 -9.91 10.71 -28.04
C TYR A 109 -8.39 10.86 -27.89
N VAL A 110 -7.93 11.09 -26.66
CA VAL A 110 -6.50 11.13 -26.35
C VAL A 110 -5.91 9.73 -26.58
N MET A 111 -5.07 9.61 -27.62
CA MET A 111 -4.39 8.36 -27.95
C MET A 111 -3.38 7.97 -26.87
N SER A 112 -3.40 6.71 -26.42
CA SER A 112 -2.40 6.16 -25.51
C SER A 112 -1.04 6.03 -26.21
N TYR A 113 0.04 5.93 -25.43
CA TYR A 113 1.38 5.72 -25.98
C TYR A 113 1.49 4.44 -26.81
N THR A 114 0.92 3.33 -26.33
CA THR A 114 0.97 2.04 -27.04
C THR A 114 0.28 2.13 -28.40
N VAL A 115 -0.92 2.73 -28.45
CA VAL A 115 -1.67 2.89 -29.71
C VAL A 115 -0.96 3.85 -30.67
N ALA A 116 -0.37 4.94 -30.15
CA ALA A 116 0.43 5.85 -30.97
C ALA A 116 1.66 5.15 -31.57
N LEU A 117 2.33 4.30 -30.78
CA LEU A 117 3.49 3.55 -31.24
C LEU A 117 3.11 2.52 -32.30
N GLU A 118 2.06 1.74 -32.07
CA GLU A 118 1.53 0.76 -33.03
C GLU A 118 1.18 1.42 -34.36
N GLN A 119 0.40 2.50 -34.36
CA GLN A 119 0.04 3.20 -35.60
C GLN A 119 1.25 3.75 -36.35
N CYS A 120 2.24 4.27 -35.64
CA CYS A 120 3.47 4.75 -36.24
C CYS A 120 4.25 3.60 -36.89
N CYS A 121 4.41 2.48 -36.18
CA CYS A 121 5.07 1.28 -36.69
C CYS A 121 4.33 0.68 -37.89
N ASP A 122 3.01 0.53 -37.83
CA ASP A 122 2.19 0.01 -38.93
C ASP A 122 2.31 0.89 -40.17
N SER A 123 2.33 2.21 -39.99
CA SER A 123 2.47 3.17 -41.09
C SER A 123 3.90 3.17 -41.67
N LEU A 124 4.93 3.00 -40.85
CA LEU A 124 6.33 2.89 -41.29
C LEU A 124 6.61 1.57 -42.00
N LEU A 125 5.99 0.47 -41.57
CA LEU A 125 6.20 -0.87 -42.12
C LEU A 125 5.27 -1.18 -43.30
N GLY A 126 4.08 -0.58 -43.35
CA GLY A 126 3.10 -0.77 -44.42
C GLY A 126 3.28 0.17 -45.62
N SER A 127 4.26 1.09 -45.59
CA SER A 127 4.56 2.05 -46.66
C SER A 127 5.64 1.58 -47.65
N THR A 128 6.03 0.29 -47.62
CA THR A 128 6.87 -0.37 -48.64
C THR A 128 6.06 -1.03 -49.75
#